data_AF-A0A0F2RIE5-F1
#
_entry.id   AF-A0A0F2RIE5-F1
#
_cell.length_a   1.000
_cell.length_b   1.000
_cell.length_c   1.000
_cell.angle_alpha   90.00
_cell.angle_beta   90.00
_cell.angle_gamma   90.00
#
_symmetry.space_group_name_H-M   'P 1'
#
loop_
_entity.id
_entity.type
_entity.pdbx_description
1 polymer ?
#
loop_
_entity_poly.entity_id
_entity_poly.type
_entity_poly.pdbx_seq_one_letter_code
_entity_poly.pdbx_strand_id
1 'polypeptide(L)'
;MALWKLIPSTHETDPRWQDRPIYAEVVVRADTAGRARLLAGRHELGVHPDDTGRAVGNSSEPLGSALEDEKLYQMLHVDDPKAADGPEGVLSAVPGYPPSNPPST
;
A
#
# COMPACT_ATOMS: atom_id res chain seq x y z
N MET A 1 10.27 17.09 -2.05
CA MET A 1 10.12 15.63 -1.84
C MET A 1 9.55 15.00 -3.10
N ALA A 2 9.84 13.73 -3.34
CA ALA A 2 9.31 13.00 -4.48
C ALA A 2 7.93 12.40 -4.18
N LEU A 3 7.18 12.13 -5.25
CA LEU A 3 5.91 11.42 -5.19
C LEU A 3 6.05 10.08 -5.87
N TRP A 4 5.43 9.09 -5.27
CA TRP A 4 5.46 7.72 -5.72
C TRP A 4 4.03 7.23 -5.83
N LYS A 5 3.70 6.72 -7.01
CA LYS A 5 2.41 6.11 -7.27
C LYS A 5 2.57 4.60 -7.32
N LEU A 6 1.80 3.89 -6.52
CA LEU A 6 1.66 2.44 -6.57
C LEU A 6 0.42 2.12 -7.40
N ILE A 7 0.61 1.29 -8.41
CA ILE A 7 -0.46 0.70 -9.21
C ILE A 7 -0.34 -0.82 -9.19
N PRO A 8 -1.46 -1.55 -9.17
CA PRO A 8 -1.42 -2.99 -9.26
C PRO A 8 -0.83 -3.40 -10.61
N SER A 9 0.26 -4.16 -10.58
CA SER A 9 0.89 -4.73 -11.78
C SER A 9 0.31 -6.11 -12.12
N THR A 10 -0.41 -6.71 -11.18
CA THR A 10 -0.92 -8.06 -11.24
C THR A 10 -2.45 -8.04 -11.25
N HIS A 11 -3.05 -9.00 -11.96
CA HIS A 11 -4.51 -9.13 -12.07
C HIS A 11 -5.15 -9.44 -10.72
N GLU A 12 -6.37 -8.95 -10.47
CA GLU A 12 -7.11 -9.12 -9.20
C GLU A 12 -7.33 -10.58 -8.78
N THR A 13 -7.35 -11.51 -9.73
CA THR A 13 -7.53 -12.94 -9.50
C THR A 13 -6.24 -13.69 -9.20
N ASP A 14 -5.09 -13.00 -9.09
CA ASP A 14 -3.81 -13.66 -8.83
C ASP A 14 -3.76 -14.23 -7.41
N PRO A 15 -3.33 -15.49 -7.23
CA PRO A 15 -3.31 -16.12 -5.91
C PRO A 15 -2.36 -15.44 -4.92
N ARG A 16 -1.42 -14.60 -5.37
CA ARG A 16 -0.54 -13.83 -4.49
C ARG A 16 -1.28 -12.78 -3.67
N TRP A 17 -2.47 -12.35 -4.10
CA TRP A 17 -3.30 -11.44 -3.32
C TRP A 17 -3.69 -12.07 -1.98
N GLN A 18 -3.89 -13.38 -1.90
CA GLN A 18 -4.22 -14.07 -0.64
C GLN A 18 -5.36 -13.41 0.16
N ASP A 19 -6.41 -12.95 -0.53
CA ASP A 19 -7.55 -12.22 0.06
C ASP A 19 -7.20 -10.84 0.67
N ARG A 20 -6.01 -10.31 0.38
CA ARG A 20 -5.58 -8.97 0.82
C ARG A 20 -6.33 -7.87 0.05
N PRO A 21 -6.48 -6.68 0.66
CA PRO A 21 -7.09 -5.55 -0.01
C PRO A 21 -6.31 -5.15 -1.27
N ILE A 22 -7.05 -4.92 -2.34
CA ILE A 22 -6.52 -4.43 -3.62
C ILE A 22 -6.82 -2.94 -3.70
N TYR A 23 -5.81 -2.14 -4.03
CA TYR A 23 -5.90 -0.72 -4.30
C TYR A 23 -5.69 -0.47 -5.79
N ALA A 24 -6.55 0.33 -6.41
CA ALA A 24 -6.38 0.72 -7.81
C ALA A 24 -5.22 1.71 -7.97
N GLU A 25 -5.06 2.61 -7.02
CA GLU A 25 -4.01 3.62 -7.01
C GLU A 25 -3.67 4.02 -5.58
N VAL A 26 -2.38 4.09 -5.24
CA VAL A 26 -1.93 4.68 -3.98
C VAL A 26 -0.85 5.71 -4.26
N VAL A 27 -1.03 6.93 -3.82
CA VAL A 27 -0.08 8.04 -3.97
C VAL A 27 0.58 8.31 -2.64
N VAL A 28 1.91 8.23 -2.60
CA VAL A 28 2.72 8.38 -1.40
C VAL A 28 3.80 9.42 -1.62
N ARG A 29 3.94 10.33 -0.66
CA ARG A 29 5.05 11.27 -0.60
C ARG A 29 6.19 10.67 0.20
N ALA A 30 7.34 10.48 -0.43
CA ALA A 30 8.54 9.97 0.23
C ALA A 30 9.80 10.39 -0.52
N ASP A 31 10.92 10.43 0.19
CA ASP A 31 12.22 10.75 -0.41
C ASP A 31 12.70 9.66 -1.39
N THR A 32 12.36 8.40 -1.10
CA THR A 32 12.77 7.23 -1.89
C THR A 32 11.62 6.26 -2.13
N ALA A 33 11.72 5.46 -3.19
CA ALA A 33 10.77 4.39 -3.50
C ALA A 33 10.62 3.37 -2.36
N GLY A 34 11.71 3.03 -1.67
CA GLY A 34 11.68 2.11 -0.53
C GLY A 34 10.88 2.69 0.64
N ARG A 35 11.05 3.98 0.94
CA ARG A 35 10.25 4.67 1.96
C ARG A 35 8.78 4.77 1.59
N ALA A 36 8.48 5.05 0.32
CA ALA A 36 7.11 5.10 -0.16
C ALA A 36 6.36 3.77 0.07
N ARG A 37 7.00 2.63 -0.23
CA ARG A 37 6.41 1.30 0.01
C ARG A 37 6.15 1.04 1.48
N LEU A 38 7.13 1.32 2.33
CA LEU A 38 6.99 1.14 3.78
C LEU A 38 5.84 1.99 4.35
N LEU A 39 5.71 3.23 3.90
CA LEU A 39 4.61 4.12 4.32
C LEU A 39 3.25 3.64 3.80
N ALA A 40 3.19 3.16 2.56
CA ALA A 40 1.99 2.56 1.99
C ALA A 40 1.55 1.33 2.80
N GLY A 41 2.50 0.43 3.12
CA GLY A 41 2.20 -0.79 3.85
C GLY A 41 1.75 -0.54 5.28
N ARG A 42 2.39 0.39 5.98
CA ARG A 42 1.95 0.82 7.33
C ARG A 42 0.54 1.40 7.31
N HIS A 43 0.21 2.18 6.27
CA HIS A 43 -1.13 2.74 6.12
C HIS A 43 -2.18 1.65 5.89
N GLU A 44 -1.91 0.63 5.08
CA GLU A 44 -2.82 -0.51 4.89
C GLU A 44 -3.03 -1.30 6.18
N LEU A 45 -1.96 -1.54 6.95
CA LEU A 45 -2.03 -2.25 8.23
C LEU A 45 -2.63 -1.41 9.37
N GLY A 46 -2.93 -0.13 9.13
CA GLY A 46 -3.40 0.80 10.17
C GLY A 46 -2.37 1.05 11.28
N VAL A 47 -1.09 0.80 11.02
CA VAL A 47 -0.01 0.96 12.01
C VAL A 47 0.36 2.44 12.08
N HIS A 48 -0.08 3.07 13.17
CA HIS A 48 0.32 4.44 13.49
C HIS A 48 1.70 4.46 14.18
N PRO A 49 2.49 5.53 14.02
CA PRO A 49 3.81 5.63 14.67
C PRO A 49 3.74 5.59 16.21
N ASP A 50 2.58 5.89 16.80
CA ASP A 50 2.32 5.80 18.25
C ASP A 50 1.94 4.38 18.70
N ASP A 51 1.62 3.48 17.75
CA ASP A 51 1.22 2.09 17.99
C ASP A 51 2.44 1.19 18.29
N THR A 52 3.33 1.68 19.17
CA THR A 52 4.44 0.89 19.76
C THR A 52 3.96 0.01 20.93
N GLY A 53 2.63 -0.08 21.12
CA GLY A 53 1.96 -0.80 22.18
C GLY A 53 2.01 -2.32 22.00
N ARG A 54 3.16 -2.93 22.31
CA ARG A 54 3.32 -4.36 22.63
C ARG A 54 2.65 -5.36 21.67
N ALA A 55 3.37 -5.78 20.64
CA ALA A 55 3.21 -7.14 20.13
C ALA A 55 4.02 -8.13 21.01
N VAL A 56 3.62 -8.32 22.28
CA VAL A 56 4.09 -9.46 23.09
C VAL A 56 3.12 -10.61 22.84
N GLY A 57 3.45 -11.43 21.85
CA GLY A 57 2.74 -12.66 21.54
C GLY A 57 3.32 -13.22 20.25
N ASN A 58 3.60 -14.52 20.22
CA ASN A 58 4.12 -15.28 19.08
C ASN A 58 3.13 -15.30 17.89
N SER A 59 2.77 -14.14 17.37
CA SER A 59 2.09 -14.00 16.10
C SER A 59 3.18 -13.65 15.11
N SER A 60 3.44 -14.54 14.16
CA SER A 60 4.28 -14.27 13.00
C SER A 60 4.06 -12.83 12.56
N GLU A 61 5.15 -12.10 12.37
CA GLU A 61 5.16 -10.74 11.82
C GLU A 61 4.02 -10.62 10.80
N PRO A 62 3.13 -9.61 10.91
CA PRO A 62 1.95 -9.56 10.05
C PRO A 62 2.42 -9.76 8.62
N LEU A 63 1.85 -10.76 7.93
CA LEU A 63 2.15 -11.01 6.52
C LEU A 63 2.21 -9.65 5.85
N GLY A 64 3.40 -9.26 5.37
CA GLY A 64 3.67 -7.89 4.93
C GLY A 64 2.58 -7.37 4.01
N SER A 65 2.30 -6.06 4.08
CA SER A 65 1.19 -5.47 3.33
C SER A 65 1.26 -5.81 1.84
N ALA A 66 0.10 -5.94 1.18
CA ALA A 66 0.08 -6.15 -0.28
C ALA A 66 0.83 -5.03 -1.02
N LEU A 67 0.77 -3.80 -0.51
CA LEU A 67 1.44 -2.62 -1.07
C LEU A 67 2.98 -2.66 -0.96
N GLU A 68 3.53 -3.48 -0.07
CA GLU A 68 4.97 -3.68 0.05
C GLU A 68 5.50 -4.67 -0.99
N ASP A 69 4.62 -5.51 -1.54
CA ASP A 69 5.00 -6.57 -2.47
C ASP A 69 5.22 -6.03 -3.89
N GLU A 70 6.48 -6.03 -4.33
CA GLU A 70 6.89 -5.59 -5.67
C GLU A 70 6.32 -6.43 -6.81
N LYS A 71 5.82 -7.64 -6.53
CA LYS A 71 5.17 -8.50 -7.54
C LYS A 71 3.71 -8.14 -7.72
N LEU A 72 3.08 -7.56 -6.70
CA LEU A 72 1.69 -7.10 -6.75
C LEU A 72 1.60 -5.66 -7.23
N TYR A 73 2.47 -4.78 -6.73
CA TYR A 73 2.46 -3.35 -7.07
C TYR A 73 3.73 -2.88 -7.76
N GLN A 74 3.53 -2.21 -8.89
CA GLN A 74 4.56 -1.42 -9.52
C GLN A 74 4.57 -0.02 -8.92
N MET A 75 5.79 0.47 -8.64
CA MET A 75 6.00 1.83 -8.14
C MET A 75 6.52 2.74 -9.24
N LEU A 76 5.83 3.84 -9.45
CA LEU A 76 6.10 4.84 -10.46
C LEU A 76 6.48 6.16 -9.79
N HIS A 77 7.55 6.78 -10.27
CA HIS A 77 7.89 8.14 -9.84
C HIS A 77 6.95 9.13 -10.54
N VAL A 78 6.33 10.01 -9.75
CA VAL A 78 5.45 11.07 -10.26
C VAL A 78 6.19 12.39 -10.14
N ASP A 79 6.52 12.99 -11.29
CA ASP A 79 7.07 14.34 -11.35
C ASP A 79 5.92 15.35 -11.22
N ASP A 80 5.55 15.67 -9.99
CA ASP A 80 4.60 16.76 -9.71
C ASP A 80 5.24 17.76 -8.73
N PRO A 81 5.63 18.96 -9.22
CA PRO A 81 6.33 19.95 -8.40
C PRO A 81 5.44 20.60 -7.34
N LYS A 82 4.10 20.48 -7.43
CA LYS A 82 3.16 21.05 -6.45
C LYS A 82 2.86 20.08 -5.32
N ALA A 83 2.78 18.79 -5.60
CA ALA A 83 2.51 17.77 -4.60
C ALA A 83 3.78 17.35 -3.81
N ALA A 84 4.93 17.94 -4.12
CA ALA A 84 6.17 17.87 -3.34
C ALA A 84 6.13 18.65 -2.00
N ASP A 85 5.11 19.48 -1.78
CA ASP A 85 5.00 20.36 -0.60
C ASP A 85 4.22 19.71 0.56
N GLY A 86 4.93 19.43 1.67
CA GLY A 86 4.38 18.90 2.92
C GLY A 86 5.09 17.65 3.46
N PRO A 87 4.62 17.07 4.58
CA PRO A 87 5.27 15.94 5.25
C PRO A 87 5.17 14.63 4.46
N GLU A 88 6.06 13.68 4.73
CA GLU A 88 6.02 12.32 4.19
C GLU A 88 4.75 11.58 4.64
N GLY A 89 4.15 10.80 3.74
CA GLY A 89 2.92 10.07 4.04
C GLY A 89 2.10 9.69 2.81
N VAL A 90 1.07 8.87 3.04
CA VAL A 90 0.09 8.52 2.01
C VAL A 90 -0.83 9.71 1.79
N LEU A 91 -0.88 10.21 0.56
CA LEU A 91 -1.71 11.35 0.17
C LEU A 91 -3.08 10.92 -0.33
N SER A 92 -3.14 9.77 -1.01
CA SER A 92 -4.38 9.21 -1.52
C SER A 92 -4.24 7.69 -1.66
N ALA A 93 -5.32 6.97 -1.35
CA ALA A 93 -5.43 5.54 -1.56
C ALA A 93 -6.82 5.27 -2.13
N VAL A 94 -6.87 4.91 -3.41
CA VAL A 94 -8.10 4.55 -4.10
C VAL A 94 -8.26 3.04 -3.99
N PRO A 95 -9.27 2.54 -3.26
CA PRO A 95 -9.54 1.10 -3.22
C PRO A 95 -9.83 0.60 -4.64
N GLY A 96 -9.23 -0.54 -4.98
CA GLY A 96 -9.59 -1.30 -6.16
C GLY A 96 -11.02 -1.80 -6.01
N TYR A 97 -11.73 -1.90 -7.12
CA TYR A 97 -13.08 -2.48 -7.11
C TYR A 97 -13.02 -3.86 -6.42
N PRO A 98 -13.99 -4.22 -5.55
CA PRO A 98 -13.96 -5.52 -4.90
C PRO A 98 -14.03 -6.63 -5.96
N PRO A 99 -13.45 -7.82 -5.70
CA PRO A 99 -13.75 -8.98 -6.53
C PRO A 99 -15.27 -9.13 -6.52
N SER A 100 -15.87 -9.01 -7.71
CA SER A 100 -17.30 -9.24 -7.87
C SER A 100 -17.54 -10.70 -7.54
N ASN A 101 -17.86 -11.00 -6.28
CA ASN A 101 -18.40 -12.30 -5.95
C ASN A 101 -19.81 -12.31 -6.58
N PRO A 102 -20.08 -13.12 -7.62
CA PRO A 102 -21.46 -13.27 -8.05
C PRO A 102 -22.26 -13.80 -6.86
N PRO A 103 -23.51 -13.33 -6.64
CA PRO A 103 -24.32 -13.88 -5.57
C PRO A 103 -24.46 -15.39 -5.80
N SER A 104 -23.98 -16.19 -4.85
CA SER A 104 -24.20 -17.63 -4.84
C SER A 104 -25.71 -17.88 -4.96
N THR A 105 -26.13 -18.45 -6.08
CA THR A 105 -27.49 -18.95 -6.31
C THR A 105 -27.63 -20.36 -5.74
#